data_AF-A0A7S0GEV5-F1
#
_entry.id   AF-A0A7S0GEV5-F1
#
_cell.length_a   1.000
_cell.length_b   1.000
_cell.length_c   1.000
_cell.angle_alpha   90.00
_cell.angle_beta   90.00
_cell.angle_gamma   90.00
#
_symmetry.space_group_name_H-M   'P 1'
#
loop_
_entity.id
_entity.type
_entity.pdbx_description
1 polymer ?
#
loop_
_entity_poly.entity_id
_entity_poly.type
_entity_poly.pdbx_seq_one_letter_code
_entity_poly.pdbx_strand_id
1 'polypeptide(L)'
;MTSSNMEQRLLSRRHKNIGLLFYCIILNNSFITSCHAFCRNQPSSRSSSEQSFLRIPERREQQKHQRDSAPLQAEKKMPTGTEIERNNDFKKHDPNRSNRQRSKNRGQNTSGLLKWINYSLDESPIGKLPPKTLKKIIPCINIYAKLAQKRSDAAQSADKLFQRVLAEQKAGSPHAHVSTKLCNSIINVHKQTHSTRGAERAESILIWMDREYITSMTSVPGLPAATNAGVKPDVITFSSCVSAWSKSGSIDAAERATGLLILMETMHRIGNDPELEPNTIIYNAVLEAYARSSGSNSNDGEGLKETCAYKAEQILKRMIRLHDTGRYTSVKPDAISYQLVIHAYSKSRLGGAPQRCEHLLKQMEDRRNAFNDVNLIPNAFSYSACINAWAKSREVGSLKARSAFAIYTYMETRYRELSEVDAKPNVVALTSVLTACAHTRVISSEDVKEALEISNKVWEILRSGIYGKPNHVTYCTFLAVGTRLYP
;
A
#
# COMPACT_ATOMS: atom_id res chain seq x y z
N MET A 1 22.91 6.93 -39.97
CA MET A 1 23.30 5.90 -38.96
C MET A 1 23.99 6.47 -37.70
N THR A 2 24.10 7.80 -37.51
CA THR A 2 24.90 8.41 -36.43
C THR A 2 24.10 8.99 -35.26
N SER A 3 22.84 9.43 -35.46
CA SER A 3 22.02 10.02 -34.38
C SER A 3 21.48 8.97 -33.38
N SER A 4 20.92 7.87 -33.88
CA SER A 4 20.40 6.75 -33.06
C SER A 4 21.47 6.08 -32.19
N ASN A 5 22.70 5.93 -32.72
CA ASN A 5 23.84 5.41 -31.95
C ASN A 5 24.34 6.38 -30.86
N MET A 6 24.18 7.70 -31.06
CA MET A 6 24.54 8.70 -30.06
C MET A 6 23.52 8.77 -28.93
N GLU A 7 22.22 8.70 -29.24
CA GLU A 7 21.15 8.58 -28.24
C GLU A 7 21.26 7.29 -27.42
N GLN A 8 21.54 6.15 -28.05
CA GLN A 8 21.79 4.89 -27.34
C GLN A 8 23.02 4.95 -26.44
N ARG A 9 24.11 5.62 -26.87
CA ARG A 9 25.30 5.84 -26.03
C ARG A 9 25.03 6.81 -24.87
N LEU A 10 24.17 7.81 -25.06
CA LEU A 10 23.76 8.74 -24.00
C LEU A 10 22.83 8.05 -22.99
N LEU A 11 21.88 7.22 -23.44
CA LEU A 11 21.04 6.36 -22.60
C LEU A 11 21.89 5.34 -21.82
N SER A 12 22.87 4.72 -22.47
CA SER A 12 23.84 3.82 -21.84
C SER A 12 24.70 4.52 -20.78
N ARG A 13 25.20 5.74 -21.05
CA ARG A 13 25.92 6.55 -20.06
C ARG A 13 25.01 6.98 -18.90
N ARG A 14 23.77 7.34 -19.19
CA ARG A 14 22.75 7.69 -18.19
C ARG A 14 22.40 6.48 -17.30
N HIS A 15 22.26 5.28 -17.86
CA HIS A 15 22.03 4.05 -17.09
C HIS A 15 23.26 3.57 -16.30
N LYS A 16 24.48 3.75 -16.82
CA LYS A 16 25.71 3.52 -16.02
C LYS A 16 25.77 4.44 -14.80
N ASN A 17 25.36 5.70 -14.93
CA ASN A 17 25.24 6.62 -13.81
C ASN A 17 24.11 6.22 -12.84
N ILE A 18 23.02 5.59 -13.32
CA ILE A 18 21.97 5.00 -12.46
C ILE A 18 22.53 3.80 -11.68
N GLY A 19 23.32 2.93 -12.30
CA GLY A 19 24.01 1.83 -11.61
C GLY A 19 24.99 2.32 -10.53
N LEU A 20 25.69 3.43 -10.76
CA LEU A 20 26.51 4.13 -9.76
C LEU A 20 25.65 4.75 -8.64
N LEU A 21 24.52 5.37 -8.97
CA LEU A 21 23.53 5.85 -7.99
C LEU A 21 22.96 4.70 -7.15
N PHE A 22 22.72 3.54 -7.76
CA PHE A 22 22.30 2.30 -7.11
C PHE A 22 23.36 1.85 -6.09
N TYR A 23 24.63 1.85 -6.49
CA TYR A 23 25.76 1.51 -5.62
C TYR A 23 25.94 2.54 -4.48
N CYS A 24 25.73 3.83 -4.74
CA CYS A 24 25.83 4.90 -3.74
C CYS A 24 24.65 4.91 -2.73
N ILE A 25 23.43 4.60 -3.18
CA ILE A 25 22.24 4.46 -2.30
C ILE A 25 22.38 3.21 -1.42
N ILE A 26 23.01 2.15 -1.92
CA ILE A 26 23.27 0.91 -1.15
C ILE A 26 24.37 1.12 -0.09
N LEU A 27 25.41 1.91 -0.38
CA LEU A 27 26.60 2.00 0.49
C LEU A 27 26.56 3.10 1.56
N ASN A 28 25.60 4.03 1.54
CA ASN A 28 25.56 5.13 2.50
C ASN A 28 24.15 5.43 3.03
N ASN A 29 23.90 5.06 4.29
CA ASN A 29 22.72 5.46 5.09
C ASN A 29 22.62 6.97 5.37
N SER A 30 23.63 7.77 4.99
CA SER A 30 23.77 9.18 5.40
C SER A 30 23.44 10.20 4.31
N PHE A 31 23.15 9.78 3.06
CA PHE A 31 23.07 10.69 1.90
C PHE A 31 21.65 11.14 1.50
N ILE A 32 20.59 10.52 2.05
CA ILE A 32 19.19 10.90 1.76
C ILE A 32 18.92 12.37 2.17
N THR A 33 19.58 12.85 3.22
CA THR A 33 19.57 14.25 3.65
C THR A 33 20.33 15.19 2.69
N SER A 34 21.39 14.72 2.03
CA SER A 34 22.21 15.54 1.13
C SER A 34 21.60 15.71 -0.26
N CYS A 35 20.85 14.72 -0.77
CA CYS A 35 20.10 14.89 -2.02
C CYS A 35 18.98 15.93 -1.89
N HIS A 36 18.42 16.11 -0.69
CA HIS A 36 17.43 17.15 -0.39
C HIS A 36 18.05 18.56 -0.38
N ALA A 37 19.36 18.68 -0.10
CA ALA A 37 20.13 19.92 -0.17
C ALA A 37 20.59 20.27 -1.59
N PHE A 38 20.95 19.26 -2.40
CA PHE A 38 21.40 19.47 -3.78
C PHE A 38 20.27 20.03 -4.69
N CYS A 39 19.01 19.63 -4.46
CA CYS A 39 17.87 20.22 -5.17
C CYS A 39 17.51 21.66 -4.73
N ARG A 40 18.08 22.19 -3.63
CA ARG A 40 17.85 23.57 -3.17
C ARG A 40 18.86 24.59 -3.73
N ASN A 41 20.03 24.17 -4.20
CA ASN A 41 21.15 25.06 -4.52
C ASN A 41 21.60 24.99 -6.00
N GLN A 42 20.71 25.31 -6.94
CA GLN A 42 21.11 25.71 -8.29
C GLN A 42 20.48 27.08 -8.61
N PRO A 43 21.27 28.06 -9.09
CA PRO A 43 20.84 29.45 -9.19
C PRO A 43 20.00 29.67 -10.44
N SER A 44 18.76 30.10 -10.29
CA SER A 44 17.99 30.69 -11.38
C SER A 44 18.47 32.13 -11.61
N SER A 45 19.22 32.34 -12.69
CA SER A 45 19.53 33.66 -13.21
C SER A 45 18.24 34.45 -13.45
N ARG A 46 18.15 35.61 -12.81
CA ARG A 46 17.12 36.63 -13.00
C ARG A 46 17.10 37.12 -14.46
N SER A 47 15.90 37.26 -15.02
CA SER A 47 15.56 38.46 -15.79
C SER A 47 14.22 38.99 -15.26
N SER A 48 14.28 40.23 -14.81
CA SER A 48 13.22 41.03 -14.23
C SER A 48 12.61 41.90 -15.32
N SER A 49 11.30 41.81 -15.50
CA SER A 49 10.46 42.90 -16.00
C SER A 49 9.04 42.69 -15.46
N GLU A 50 8.79 43.34 -14.32
CA GLU A 50 7.58 44.07 -13.92
C GLU A 50 6.24 43.63 -14.52
N GLN A 51 5.34 43.09 -13.69
CA GLN A 51 4.21 43.84 -13.08
C GLN A 51 3.26 44.50 -14.10
N SER A 52 2.16 43.81 -14.41
CA SER A 52 0.79 44.33 -14.45
C SER A 52 -0.16 43.30 -15.07
N PHE A 53 -1.45 43.41 -14.76
CA PHE A 53 -2.61 42.65 -15.27
C PHE A 53 -3.17 41.51 -14.40
N LEU A 54 -4.05 41.96 -13.50
CA LEU A 54 -5.31 41.31 -13.12
C LEU A 54 -6.12 40.81 -14.33
N ARG A 55 -6.72 39.62 -14.15
CA ARG A 55 -8.05 39.12 -14.58
C ARG A 55 -7.99 37.76 -15.26
N ILE A 56 -8.53 36.76 -14.56
CA ILE A 56 -8.94 35.46 -15.09
C ILE A 56 -10.24 35.66 -15.90
N PRO A 57 -10.35 35.19 -17.15
CA PRO A 57 -11.64 35.01 -17.79
C PRO A 57 -12.12 33.56 -17.61
N GLU A 58 -13.32 33.43 -17.04
CA GLU A 58 -14.17 32.24 -17.13
C GLU A 58 -14.47 31.94 -18.61
N ARG A 59 -14.33 30.67 -19.04
CA ARG A 59 -15.04 30.15 -20.21
C ARG A 59 -16.03 29.07 -19.77
N ARG A 60 -17.30 29.46 -19.79
CA ARG A 60 -18.47 28.59 -19.85
C ARG A 60 -18.62 28.09 -21.29
N GLU A 61 -18.70 26.78 -21.49
CA GLU A 61 -19.36 26.22 -22.67
C GLU A 61 -20.81 25.89 -22.31
N GLN A 62 -21.71 26.48 -23.08
CA GLN A 62 -23.16 26.30 -23.02
C GLN A 62 -23.56 25.14 -23.94
N GLN A 63 -24.42 24.25 -23.47
CA GLN A 63 -25.38 23.57 -24.32
C GLN A 63 -26.78 23.74 -23.71
N LYS A 64 -27.68 24.29 -24.53
CA LYS A 64 -29.07 24.62 -24.18
C LYS A 64 -30.02 23.51 -24.63
N HIS A 65 -31.04 23.33 -23.80
CA HIS A 65 -32.24 22.49 -23.87
C HIS A 65 -33.01 22.46 -25.18
N GLN A 66 -33.81 21.39 -25.34
CA GLN A 66 -35.26 21.54 -25.49
C GLN A 66 -36.05 20.35 -24.90
N ARG A 67 -37.20 20.69 -24.32
CA ARG A 67 -38.24 19.80 -23.76
C ARG A 67 -39.21 19.40 -24.87
N ASP A 68 -39.92 18.28 -24.71
CA ASP A 68 -41.40 18.24 -24.68
C ASP A 68 -41.91 16.83 -24.33
N SER A 69 -43.18 16.79 -23.93
CA SER A 69 -43.83 15.83 -23.04
C SER A 69 -44.89 14.92 -23.68
N ALA A 70 -45.21 13.81 -22.98
CA ALA A 70 -46.49 13.07 -22.91
C ALA A 70 -46.65 11.77 -23.79
N PRO A 71 -47.68 10.90 -23.56
CA PRO A 71 -47.55 9.66 -22.77
C PRO A 71 -48.15 8.40 -23.44
N LEU A 72 -47.79 7.17 -23.03
CA LEU A 72 -48.56 5.96 -23.43
C LEU A 72 -48.62 4.88 -22.33
N GLN A 73 -49.85 4.44 -22.09
CA GLN A 73 -50.29 3.36 -21.21
C GLN A 73 -49.87 1.99 -21.76
N ALA A 74 -49.63 1.01 -20.89
CA ALA A 74 -49.69 -0.41 -21.27
C ALA A 74 -50.19 -1.26 -20.10
N GLU A 75 -51.26 -2.01 -20.40
CA GLU A 75 -52.11 -2.77 -19.50
C GLU A 75 -51.44 -4.01 -18.87
N LYS A 76 -51.93 -4.36 -17.69
CA LYS A 76 -51.76 -5.65 -17.03
C LYS A 76 -52.54 -6.74 -17.79
N LYS A 77 -51.89 -7.87 -18.08
CA LYS A 77 -52.58 -9.18 -18.22
C LYS A 77 -51.81 -10.25 -17.44
N MET A 78 -52.48 -10.83 -16.44
CA MET A 78 -52.14 -12.11 -15.85
C MET A 78 -52.41 -13.25 -16.84
N PRO A 79 -51.72 -14.38 -16.71
CA PRO A 79 -52.31 -15.67 -17.05
C PRO A 79 -52.45 -16.57 -15.83
N THR A 80 -53.63 -17.16 -15.77
CA THR A 80 -54.13 -18.22 -14.89
C THR A 80 -53.38 -19.53 -15.04
N GLY A 81 -53.36 -20.32 -13.97
CA GLY A 81 -52.62 -21.57 -13.85
C GLY A 81 -53.18 -22.74 -14.65
N THR A 82 -52.35 -23.79 -14.73
CA THR A 82 -52.75 -25.19 -14.90
C THR A 82 -51.74 -26.05 -14.14
N GLU A 83 -52.28 -26.96 -13.32
CA GLU A 83 -51.57 -27.97 -12.53
C GLU A 83 -50.98 -29.05 -13.43
N ILE A 84 -49.72 -29.43 -13.18
CA ILE A 84 -49.21 -30.78 -13.47
C ILE A 84 -48.26 -31.18 -12.32
N GLU A 85 -48.73 -32.10 -11.47
CA GLU A 85 -47.93 -32.83 -10.50
C GLU A 85 -46.83 -33.65 -11.19
N ARG A 86 -45.57 -33.52 -10.74
CA ARG A 86 -44.59 -34.61 -10.77
C ARG A 86 -43.67 -34.53 -9.56
N ASN A 87 -43.78 -35.55 -8.70
CA ASN A 87 -42.81 -35.95 -7.70
C ASN A 87 -41.37 -35.95 -8.26
N ASN A 88 -40.41 -35.46 -7.48
CA ASN A 88 -39.05 -36.02 -7.40
C ASN A 88 -38.22 -35.35 -6.28
N ASP A 89 -37.93 -36.15 -5.25
CA ASP A 89 -36.85 -36.10 -4.26
C ASP A 89 -35.97 -34.84 -4.16
N PHE A 90 -36.25 -34.01 -3.16
CA PHE A 90 -35.29 -33.03 -2.63
C PHE A 90 -34.15 -33.72 -1.87
N LYS A 91 -33.11 -34.20 -2.59
CA LYS A 91 -31.77 -34.27 -1.99
C LYS A 91 -31.29 -32.84 -1.77
N LYS A 92 -31.30 -32.37 -0.52
CA LYS A 92 -30.66 -31.11 -0.10
C LYS A 92 -29.21 -31.10 -0.58
N HIS A 93 -28.95 -30.45 -1.71
CA HIS A 93 -27.63 -30.31 -2.28
C HIS A 93 -26.89 -29.25 -1.47
N ASP A 94 -26.19 -29.64 -0.42
CA ASP A 94 -25.39 -28.72 0.39
C ASP A 94 -24.23 -28.14 -0.46
N PRO A 95 -24.28 -26.86 -0.87
CA PRO A 95 -23.27 -26.26 -1.75
C PRO A 95 -21.90 -26.17 -1.08
N ASN A 96 -21.83 -26.31 0.25
CA ASN A 96 -20.57 -26.33 1.00
C ASN A 96 -19.85 -27.68 0.92
N ARG A 97 -20.56 -28.80 0.70
CA ARG A 97 -19.96 -30.13 0.58
C ARG A 97 -19.23 -30.30 -0.76
N SER A 98 -19.85 -29.85 -1.84
CA SER A 98 -19.25 -29.85 -3.19
C SER A 98 -18.03 -28.91 -3.27
N ASN A 99 -18.09 -27.74 -2.62
CA ASN A 99 -16.96 -26.83 -2.52
C ASN A 99 -15.81 -27.36 -1.66
N ARG A 100 -16.09 -28.07 -0.56
CA ARG A 100 -15.05 -28.72 0.25
C ARG A 100 -14.37 -29.87 -0.49
N GLN A 101 -15.11 -30.70 -1.22
CA GLN A 101 -14.52 -31.76 -2.06
C GLN A 101 -13.71 -31.19 -3.23
N ARG A 102 -14.20 -30.13 -3.89
CA ARG A 102 -13.43 -29.41 -4.93
C ARG A 102 -12.14 -28.80 -4.38
N SER A 103 -12.18 -28.24 -3.17
CA SER A 103 -10.99 -27.69 -2.49
C SER A 103 -9.95 -28.77 -2.14
N LYS A 104 -10.41 -29.92 -1.60
CA LYS A 104 -9.54 -31.07 -1.32
C LYS A 104 -8.90 -31.66 -2.59
N ASN A 105 -9.68 -31.85 -3.65
CA ASN A 105 -9.15 -32.35 -4.93
C ASN A 105 -8.17 -31.36 -5.58
N ARG A 106 -8.42 -30.04 -5.48
CA ARG A 106 -7.46 -29.02 -5.93
C ARG A 106 -6.16 -29.06 -5.13
N GLY A 107 -6.22 -29.27 -3.82
CA GLY A 107 -5.04 -29.40 -2.95
C GLY A 107 -4.19 -30.64 -3.22
N GLN A 108 -4.84 -31.76 -3.56
CA GLN A 108 -4.13 -32.99 -3.96
C GLN A 108 -3.45 -32.81 -5.32
N ASN A 109 -4.13 -32.18 -6.29
CA ASN A 109 -3.56 -31.91 -7.61
C ASN A 109 -2.39 -30.91 -7.57
N THR A 110 -2.43 -29.89 -6.70
CA THR A 110 -1.30 -28.96 -6.54
C THR A 110 -0.09 -29.62 -5.87
N SER A 111 -0.31 -30.48 -4.87
CA SER A 111 0.77 -31.25 -4.24
C SER A 111 1.42 -32.23 -5.22
N GLY A 112 0.62 -32.92 -6.03
CA GLY A 112 1.11 -33.83 -7.07
C GLY A 112 1.98 -33.13 -8.11
N LEU A 113 1.54 -31.95 -8.60
CA LEU A 113 2.30 -31.16 -9.56
C LEU A 113 3.65 -30.68 -9.01
N LEU A 114 3.70 -30.23 -7.74
CA LEU A 114 4.94 -29.79 -7.10
C LEU A 114 5.92 -30.94 -6.87
N LYS A 115 5.43 -32.13 -6.50
CA LYS A 115 6.27 -33.33 -6.38
C LYS A 115 6.81 -33.76 -7.74
N TRP A 116 5.97 -33.78 -8.76
CA TRP A 116 6.36 -34.14 -10.12
C TRP A 116 7.41 -33.19 -10.70
N ILE A 117 7.29 -31.88 -10.49
CA ILE A 117 8.27 -30.93 -11.03
C ILE A 117 9.61 -31.06 -10.33
N ASN A 118 9.63 -31.24 -9.00
CA ASN A 118 10.88 -31.47 -8.27
C ASN A 118 11.57 -32.76 -8.73
N TYR A 119 10.82 -33.86 -8.85
CA TYR A 119 11.35 -35.13 -9.38
C TYR A 119 11.91 -34.97 -10.80
N SER A 120 11.17 -34.28 -11.69
CA SER A 120 11.61 -34.05 -13.07
C SER A 120 12.91 -33.24 -13.18
N LEU A 121 13.22 -32.42 -12.17
CA LEU A 121 14.44 -31.61 -12.13
C LEU A 121 15.64 -32.39 -11.60
N ASP A 122 15.40 -33.31 -10.65
CA ASP A 122 16.43 -34.18 -10.09
C ASP A 122 16.90 -35.22 -11.12
N GLU A 123 15.98 -35.76 -11.93
CA GLU A 123 16.28 -36.76 -12.96
C GLU A 123 16.96 -36.18 -14.22
N SER A 124 16.72 -34.90 -14.53
CA SER A 124 17.22 -34.30 -15.77
C SER A 124 18.56 -33.59 -15.57
N PRO A 125 19.62 -33.90 -16.35
CA PRO A 125 20.87 -33.14 -16.29
C PRO A 125 20.70 -31.72 -16.84
N ILE A 126 21.55 -30.80 -16.39
CA ILE A 126 21.52 -29.39 -16.78
C ILE A 126 21.70 -29.28 -18.31
N GLY A 127 20.83 -28.52 -18.97
CA GLY A 127 20.85 -28.24 -20.41
C GLY A 127 19.87 -29.07 -21.26
N LYS A 128 19.28 -30.13 -20.68
CA LYS A 128 18.36 -31.05 -21.37
C LYS A 128 16.92 -30.98 -20.86
N LEU A 129 16.54 -29.94 -20.12
CA LEU A 129 15.20 -29.87 -19.56
C LEU A 129 14.14 -29.73 -20.69
N PRO A 130 13.12 -30.61 -20.75
CA PRO A 130 12.16 -30.56 -21.83
C PRO A 130 11.33 -29.26 -21.80
N PRO A 131 10.95 -28.71 -22.97
CA PRO A 131 10.25 -27.43 -23.07
C PRO A 131 8.86 -27.45 -22.41
N LYS A 132 8.22 -28.63 -22.34
CA LYS A 132 6.96 -28.82 -21.60
C LYS A 132 7.13 -28.58 -20.10
N THR A 133 8.27 -28.97 -19.53
CA THR A 133 8.58 -28.77 -18.11
C THR A 133 8.92 -27.31 -17.83
N LEU A 134 9.70 -26.65 -18.69
CA LEU A 134 9.99 -25.20 -18.58
C LEU A 134 8.71 -24.35 -18.52
N LYS A 135 7.69 -24.66 -19.36
CA LYS A 135 6.38 -23.96 -19.34
C LYS A 135 5.61 -24.15 -18.03
N LYS A 136 5.86 -25.20 -17.25
CA LYS A 136 5.18 -25.49 -15.98
C LYS A 136 5.86 -24.83 -14.77
N ILE A 137 7.07 -24.29 -14.92
CA ILE A 137 7.83 -23.68 -13.82
C ILE A 137 7.12 -22.45 -13.24
N ILE A 138 6.71 -21.48 -14.07
CA ILE A 138 6.01 -20.27 -13.60
C ILE A 138 4.72 -20.62 -12.83
N PRO A 139 3.83 -21.50 -13.34
CA PRO A 139 2.69 -22.01 -12.56
C PRO A 139 3.07 -22.61 -11.21
N CYS A 140 4.16 -23.39 -11.13
CA CYS A 140 4.62 -23.97 -9.87
C CYS A 140 5.14 -22.92 -8.90
N ILE A 141 5.91 -21.93 -9.37
CA ILE A 141 6.36 -20.79 -8.56
C ILE A 141 5.15 -20.00 -8.02
N ASN A 142 4.12 -19.79 -8.83
CA ASN A 142 2.88 -19.12 -8.37
C ASN A 142 2.11 -19.94 -7.33
N ILE A 143 2.19 -21.28 -7.37
CA ILE A 143 1.66 -22.13 -6.29
C ILE A 143 2.52 -21.95 -5.03
N TYR A 144 3.85 -21.94 -5.14
CA TYR A 144 4.73 -21.67 -4.00
C TYR A 144 4.48 -20.28 -3.40
N ALA A 145 4.16 -19.25 -4.20
CA ALA A 145 3.81 -17.93 -3.69
C ALA A 145 2.57 -17.94 -2.77
N LYS A 146 1.55 -18.75 -3.12
CA LYS A 146 0.36 -18.93 -2.27
C LYS A 146 0.64 -19.71 -0.99
N LEU A 147 1.68 -20.55 -0.99
CA LEU A 147 2.08 -21.36 0.15
C LEU A 147 3.13 -20.68 1.04
N ALA A 148 3.85 -19.69 0.50
CA ALA A 148 5.02 -19.05 1.14
C ALA A 148 4.74 -18.46 2.52
N GLN A 149 3.52 -17.99 2.79
CA GLN A 149 3.15 -17.50 4.11
C GLN A 149 3.04 -18.62 5.16
N LYS A 150 2.72 -19.85 4.74
CA LYS A 150 2.48 -21.00 5.64
C LYS A 150 3.65 -21.99 5.68
N ARG A 151 4.47 -22.01 4.63
CA ARG A 151 5.54 -22.99 4.40
C ARG A 151 6.87 -22.28 4.21
N SER A 152 7.79 -22.46 5.16
CA SER A 152 9.13 -21.87 5.12
C SER A 152 9.99 -22.41 3.98
N ASP A 153 9.75 -23.65 3.55
CA ASP A 153 10.45 -24.33 2.45
C ASP A 153 10.02 -23.86 1.05
N ALA A 154 8.87 -23.18 0.94
CA ALA A 154 8.32 -22.76 -0.34
C ALA A 154 9.21 -21.71 -1.05
N ALA A 155 9.79 -20.77 -0.30
CA ALA A 155 10.70 -19.77 -0.85
C ALA A 155 12.00 -20.41 -1.38
N GLN A 156 12.58 -21.32 -0.61
CA GLN A 156 13.79 -22.06 -1.02
C GLN A 156 13.51 -22.94 -2.24
N SER A 157 12.35 -23.61 -2.28
CA SER A 157 11.95 -24.44 -3.41
C SER A 157 11.73 -23.61 -4.68
N ALA A 158 11.12 -22.43 -4.56
CA ALA A 158 10.97 -21.50 -5.68
C ALA A 158 12.33 -20.97 -6.17
N ASP A 159 13.25 -20.66 -5.25
CA ASP A 159 14.63 -20.26 -5.61
C ASP A 159 15.37 -21.40 -6.34
N LYS A 160 15.21 -22.66 -5.93
CA LYS A 160 15.77 -23.81 -6.66
C LYS A 160 15.26 -23.88 -8.10
N LEU A 161 13.95 -23.69 -8.31
CA LEU A 161 13.36 -23.62 -9.65
C LEU A 161 13.96 -22.48 -10.47
N PHE A 162 14.10 -21.30 -9.87
CA PHE A 162 14.67 -20.13 -10.54
C PHE A 162 16.15 -20.33 -10.92
N GLN A 163 16.96 -20.85 -10.00
CA GLN A 163 18.36 -21.18 -10.27
C GLN A 163 18.52 -22.24 -11.36
N ARG A 164 17.59 -23.21 -11.41
CA ARG A 164 17.63 -24.20 -12.48
C ARG A 164 17.37 -23.58 -13.85
N VAL A 165 16.40 -22.67 -13.98
CA VAL A 165 16.17 -21.95 -15.26
C VAL A 165 17.41 -21.14 -15.67
N LEU A 166 18.08 -20.47 -14.72
CA LEU A 166 19.33 -19.76 -14.98
C LEU A 166 20.44 -20.71 -15.46
N ALA A 167 20.54 -21.91 -14.88
CA ALA A 167 21.53 -22.91 -15.28
C ALA A 167 21.26 -23.48 -16.69
N GLU A 168 20.00 -23.78 -17.02
CA GLU A 168 19.60 -24.24 -18.37
C GLU A 168 19.91 -23.18 -19.43
N GLN A 169 19.66 -21.91 -19.12
CA GLN A 169 19.98 -20.82 -20.05
C GLN A 169 21.49 -20.68 -20.27
N LYS A 170 22.31 -20.78 -19.20
CA LYS A 170 23.78 -20.76 -19.31
C LYS A 170 24.32 -21.95 -20.11
N ALA A 171 23.64 -23.10 -20.04
CA ALA A 171 23.98 -24.28 -20.84
C ALA A 171 23.58 -24.15 -22.33
N GLY A 172 23.00 -23.02 -22.74
CA GLY A 172 22.65 -22.75 -24.14
C GLY A 172 21.36 -23.41 -24.60
N SER A 173 20.48 -23.84 -23.68
CA SER A 173 19.21 -24.45 -24.07
C SER A 173 18.31 -23.43 -24.80
N PRO A 174 17.88 -23.70 -26.04
CA PRO A 174 17.16 -22.73 -26.88
C PRO A 174 15.76 -22.37 -26.39
N HIS A 175 15.26 -23.05 -25.35
CA HIS A 175 13.92 -22.83 -24.79
C HIS A 175 13.96 -22.22 -23.38
N ALA A 176 15.14 -22.15 -22.76
CA ALA A 176 15.32 -21.62 -21.41
C ALA A 176 15.68 -20.15 -21.48
N HIS A 177 14.68 -19.29 -21.30
CA HIS A 177 14.86 -17.84 -21.24
C HIS A 177 14.28 -17.31 -19.93
N VAL A 178 15.08 -16.57 -19.19
CA VAL A 178 14.59 -15.77 -18.08
C VAL A 178 13.79 -14.61 -18.65
N SER A 179 12.57 -14.44 -18.13
CA SER A 179 11.66 -13.37 -18.51
C SER A 179 11.34 -12.50 -17.31
N THR A 180 10.92 -11.25 -17.54
CA THR A 180 10.38 -10.37 -16.47
C THR A 180 9.25 -11.05 -15.71
N LYS A 181 8.39 -11.84 -16.37
CA LYS A 181 7.31 -12.61 -15.72
C LYS A 181 7.83 -13.65 -14.73
N LEU A 182 8.92 -14.35 -15.05
CA LEU A 182 9.55 -15.30 -14.14
C LEU A 182 10.11 -14.58 -12.92
N CYS A 183 10.81 -13.45 -13.13
CA CYS A 183 11.36 -12.62 -12.06
C CYS A 183 10.27 -12.05 -11.13
N ASN A 184 9.19 -11.51 -11.70
CA ASN A 184 8.03 -11.04 -10.95
C ASN A 184 7.37 -12.16 -10.13
N SER A 185 7.33 -13.38 -10.67
CA SER A 185 6.78 -14.53 -9.95
C SER A 185 7.63 -14.90 -8.72
N ILE A 186 8.97 -14.93 -8.84
CA ILE A 186 9.85 -15.25 -7.71
C ILE A 186 9.90 -14.11 -6.68
N ILE A 187 9.90 -12.85 -7.12
CA ILE A 187 9.77 -11.69 -6.22
C ILE A 187 8.45 -11.76 -5.45
N ASN A 188 7.36 -12.14 -6.11
CA ASN A 188 6.07 -12.32 -5.45
C ASN A 188 6.08 -13.48 -4.43
N VAL A 189 6.84 -14.56 -4.64
CA VAL A 189 7.05 -15.59 -3.60
C VAL A 189 7.69 -14.98 -2.36
N HIS A 190 8.80 -14.28 -2.54
CA HIS A 190 9.56 -13.66 -1.45
C HIS A 190 8.75 -12.57 -0.73
N LYS A 191 7.93 -11.80 -1.44
CA LYS A 191 6.96 -10.85 -0.87
C LYS A 191 6.00 -11.52 0.12
N GLN A 192 5.52 -12.73 -0.18
CA GLN A 192 4.55 -13.44 0.68
C GLN A 192 5.19 -14.09 1.92
N THR A 193 6.53 -14.11 2.03
CA THR A 193 7.22 -14.65 3.21
C THR A 193 7.15 -13.73 4.43
N HIS A 194 6.90 -12.43 4.22
CA HIS A 194 6.92 -11.40 5.27
C HIS A 194 8.21 -11.42 6.12
N SER A 195 9.35 -11.72 5.49
CA SER A 195 10.65 -11.82 6.16
C SER A 195 11.65 -10.82 5.58
N THR A 196 12.58 -10.34 6.41
CA THR A 196 13.69 -9.46 5.98
C THR A 196 14.51 -10.12 4.88
N ARG A 197 14.88 -11.40 5.05
CA ARG A 197 15.62 -12.17 4.04
C ARG A 197 14.86 -12.28 2.71
N GLY A 198 13.53 -12.40 2.76
CA GLY A 198 12.69 -12.38 1.57
C GLY A 198 12.73 -11.03 0.86
N ALA A 199 12.65 -9.92 1.61
CA ALA A 199 12.74 -8.57 1.04
C ALA A 199 14.13 -8.28 0.42
N GLU A 200 15.21 -8.63 1.11
CA GLU A 200 16.58 -8.55 0.58
C GLU A 200 16.76 -9.37 -0.69
N ARG A 201 16.16 -10.58 -0.72
CA ARG A 201 16.23 -11.45 -1.90
C ARG A 201 15.43 -10.89 -3.07
N ALA A 202 14.24 -10.35 -2.83
CA ALA A 202 13.46 -9.65 -3.84
C ALA A 202 14.23 -8.46 -4.43
N GLU A 203 14.87 -7.66 -3.59
CA GLU A 203 15.70 -6.54 -4.04
C GLU A 203 16.94 -7.00 -4.82
N SER A 204 17.59 -8.08 -4.38
CA SER A 204 18.74 -8.66 -5.10
C SER A 204 18.36 -9.11 -6.51
N ILE A 205 17.15 -9.65 -6.70
CA ILE A 205 16.64 -10.05 -8.01
C ILE A 205 16.35 -8.82 -8.88
N LEU A 206 15.77 -7.76 -8.31
CA LEU A 206 15.57 -6.48 -9.01
C LEU A 206 16.91 -5.88 -9.48
N ILE A 207 17.94 -5.86 -8.61
CA ILE A 207 19.29 -5.40 -8.95
C ILE A 207 19.87 -6.22 -10.11
N TRP A 208 19.72 -7.54 -10.04
CA TRP A 208 20.17 -8.43 -11.09
C TRP A 208 19.45 -8.14 -12.42
N MET A 209 18.12 -7.95 -12.40
CA MET A 209 17.35 -7.59 -13.60
C MET A 209 17.84 -6.29 -14.25
N ASP A 210 18.09 -5.24 -13.44
CA ASP A 210 18.59 -3.96 -13.95
C ASP A 210 19.99 -4.11 -14.57
N ARG A 211 20.88 -4.86 -13.91
CA ARG A 211 22.23 -5.14 -14.44
C ARG A 211 22.18 -5.87 -15.78
N GLU A 212 21.33 -6.90 -15.90
CA GLU A 212 21.18 -7.65 -17.15
C GLU A 212 20.59 -6.77 -18.27
N TYR A 213 19.62 -5.91 -17.92
CA TYR A 213 19.04 -4.95 -18.85
C TYR A 213 20.11 -3.98 -19.40
N ILE A 214 20.92 -3.38 -18.53
CA ILE A 214 22.01 -2.48 -18.92
C ILE A 214 23.05 -3.22 -19.78
N THR A 215 23.39 -4.45 -19.41
CA THR A 215 24.34 -5.28 -20.16
C THR A 215 23.83 -5.52 -21.58
N SER A 216 22.53 -5.84 -21.73
CA SER A 216 21.90 -6.02 -23.04
C SER A 216 21.96 -4.76 -23.93
N MET A 217 21.75 -3.58 -23.35
CA MET A 217 21.83 -2.30 -24.05
C MET A 217 23.25 -1.91 -24.47
N THR A 218 24.27 -2.33 -23.71
CA THR A 218 25.67 -1.95 -23.96
C THR A 218 26.40 -2.93 -24.89
N SER A 219 25.74 -4.01 -25.31
CA SER A 219 26.35 -5.02 -26.17
C SER A 219 26.72 -4.43 -27.54
N VAL A 220 27.99 -4.58 -27.92
CA VAL A 220 28.54 -4.11 -29.21
C VAL A 220 28.10 -5.07 -30.31
N PRO A 221 27.69 -4.60 -31.51
CA PRO A 221 27.39 -5.48 -32.63
C PRO A 221 28.62 -6.35 -32.96
N GLY A 222 28.49 -7.68 -32.80
CA GLY A 222 29.55 -8.66 -33.07
C GLY A 222 29.92 -9.60 -31.90
N LEU A 223 29.53 -9.30 -30.65
CA LEU A 223 29.57 -10.28 -29.56
C LEU A 223 28.26 -11.09 -29.50
N PRO A 224 28.26 -12.32 -28.97
CA PRO A 224 27.02 -13.08 -28.77
C PRO A 224 26.03 -12.22 -28.00
N ALA A 225 24.87 -11.95 -28.63
CA ALA A 225 23.81 -11.13 -28.06
C ALA A 225 23.54 -11.59 -26.63
N ALA A 226 23.46 -10.63 -25.69
CA ALA A 226 23.10 -10.95 -24.32
C ALA A 226 21.79 -11.75 -24.36
N THR A 227 21.82 -13.00 -23.90
CA THR A 227 20.69 -13.95 -23.97
C THR A 227 19.46 -13.50 -23.17
N ASN A 228 19.56 -12.35 -22.49
CA ASN A 228 18.57 -11.72 -21.61
C ASN A 228 17.93 -10.44 -22.19
N ALA A 229 17.94 -10.23 -23.51
CA ALA A 229 17.41 -9.03 -24.16
C ALA A 229 15.93 -8.66 -23.86
N GLY A 230 15.20 -9.48 -23.09
CA GLY A 230 13.83 -9.24 -22.63
C GLY A 230 13.64 -9.15 -21.11
N VAL A 231 14.71 -9.07 -20.31
CA VAL A 231 14.62 -8.90 -18.85
C VAL A 231 14.78 -7.42 -18.52
N LYS A 232 13.66 -6.76 -18.25
CA LYS A 232 13.58 -5.34 -17.87
C LYS A 232 12.68 -5.21 -16.64
N PRO A 233 13.10 -4.49 -15.59
CA PRO A 233 12.23 -4.16 -14.46
C PRO A 233 11.01 -3.35 -14.92
N ASP A 234 9.84 -3.68 -14.38
CA ASP A 234 8.56 -2.98 -14.64
C ASP A 234 7.93 -2.47 -13.32
N VAL A 235 6.81 -1.74 -13.40
CA VAL A 235 6.04 -1.29 -12.21
C VAL A 235 5.75 -2.45 -11.24
N ILE A 236 5.44 -3.64 -11.76
CA ILE A 236 5.10 -4.81 -10.92
C ILE A 236 6.33 -5.27 -10.12
N THR A 237 7.51 -5.24 -10.74
CA THR A 237 8.80 -5.60 -10.13
C THR A 237 9.05 -4.67 -8.93
N PHE A 238 9.03 -3.35 -9.16
CA PHE A 238 9.25 -2.35 -8.11
C PHE A 238 8.18 -2.40 -7.02
N SER A 239 6.90 -2.42 -7.39
CA SER A 239 5.77 -2.48 -6.45
C SER A 239 5.86 -3.73 -5.56
N SER A 240 6.25 -4.88 -6.13
CA SER A 240 6.39 -6.12 -5.36
C SER A 240 7.59 -6.09 -4.41
N CYS A 241 8.72 -5.50 -4.81
CA CYS A 241 9.88 -5.31 -3.94
C CYS A 241 9.59 -4.34 -2.79
N VAL A 242 8.97 -3.19 -3.08
CA VAL A 242 8.54 -2.22 -2.05
C VAL A 242 7.54 -2.86 -1.08
N SER A 243 6.58 -3.62 -1.60
CA SER A 243 5.63 -4.38 -0.77
C SER A 243 6.29 -5.48 0.05
N ALA A 244 7.38 -6.09 -0.44
CA ALA A 244 8.14 -7.08 0.32
C ALA A 244 8.85 -6.41 1.51
N TRP A 245 9.46 -5.24 1.28
CA TRP A 245 10.05 -4.43 2.34
C TRP A 245 8.99 -3.96 3.35
N SER A 246 7.84 -3.43 2.91
CA SER A 246 6.79 -2.95 3.82
C SER A 246 6.28 -4.04 4.77
N LYS A 247 6.28 -5.30 4.33
CA LYS A 247 5.82 -6.46 5.12
C LYS A 247 6.93 -7.19 5.86
N SER A 248 8.20 -6.85 5.64
CA SER A 248 9.36 -7.56 6.21
C SER A 248 9.50 -7.45 7.72
N GLY A 249 8.98 -6.37 8.32
CA GLY A 249 9.20 -6.05 9.74
C GLY A 249 10.60 -5.54 10.07
N SER A 250 11.47 -5.31 9.08
CA SER A 250 12.80 -4.74 9.27
C SER A 250 12.73 -3.27 9.74
N ILE A 251 13.73 -2.85 10.53
CA ILE A 251 13.87 -1.46 11.00
C ILE A 251 14.11 -0.53 9.79
N ASP A 252 14.93 -0.98 8.83
CA ASP A 252 15.30 -0.20 7.65
C ASP A 252 14.26 -0.30 6.53
N ALA A 253 13.16 -1.05 6.74
CA ALA A 253 12.17 -1.34 5.71
C ALA A 253 11.62 -0.07 5.03
N ALA A 254 11.34 0.97 5.81
CA ALA A 254 10.80 2.22 5.29
C ALA A 254 11.82 3.01 4.45
N GLU A 255 13.09 3.00 4.84
CA GLU A 255 14.16 3.68 4.11
C GLU A 255 14.49 2.96 2.80
N ARG A 256 14.56 1.62 2.83
CA ARG A 256 14.73 0.78 1.63
C ARG A 256 13.56 0.94 0.66
N ALA A 257 12.32 0.89 1.17
CA ALA A 257 11.12 1.14 0.37
C ALA A 257 11.14 2.53 -0.30
N THR A 258 11.57 3.57 0.44
CA THR A 258 11.70 4.93 -0.08
C THR A 258 12.79 5.02 -1.15
N GLY A 259 13.95 4.37 -0.93
CA GLY A 259 15.03 4.31 -1.91
C GLY A 259 14.60 3.70 -3.24
N LEU A 260 13.84 2.59 -3.18
CA LEU A 260 13.29 1.94 -4.38
C LEU A 260 12.26 2.80 -5.12
N LEU A 261 11.42 3.56 -4.41
CA LEU A 261 10.50 4.52 -5.05
C LEU A 261 11.26 5.64 -5.79
N ILE A 262 12.26 6.23 -5.13
CA ILE A 262 13.10 7.29 -5.73
C ILE A 262 13.85 6.77 -6.95
N LEU A 263 14.34 5.52 -6.88
CA LEU A 263 14.99 4.86 -7.99
C LEU A 263 14.04 4.68 -9.17
N MET A 264 12.83 4.16 -8.94
CA MET A 264 11.81 3.99 -9.98
C MET A 264 11.47 5.32 -10.66
N GLU A 265 11.25 6.39 -9.88
CA GLU A 265 11.02 7.74 -10.43
C GLU A 265 12.21 8.26 -11.24
N THR A 266 13.42 7.96 -10.80
CA THR A 266 14.65 8.38 -11.49
C THR A 266 14.79 7.65 -12.81
N MET A 267 14.53 6.33 -12.83
CA MET A 267 14.54 5.52 -14.05
C MET A 267 13.47 5.97 -15.04
N HIS A 268 12.24 6.20 -14.57
CA HIS A 268 11.16 6.72 -15.41
C HIS A 268 11.51 8.10 -15.99
N ARG A 269 12.02 9.03 -15.18
CA ARG A 269 12.41 10.38 -15.63
C ARG A 269 13.54 10.36 -16.67
N ILE A 270 14.48 9.44 -16.55
CA ILE A 270 15.64 9.34 -17.45
C ILE A 270 15.30 8.59 -18.74
N GLY A 271 14.52 7.51 -18.63
CA GLY A 271 14.14 6.65 -19.76
C GLY A 271 12.87 7.10 -20.49
N ASN A 272 12.10 8.02 -19.90
CA ASN A 272 10.75 8.39 -20.34
C ASN A 272 9.86 7.17 -20.63
N ASP A 273 9.96 6.18 -19.74
CA ASP A 273 9.38 4.85 -19.95
C ASP A 273 8.03 4.74 -19.25
N PRO A 274 6.90 4.64 -19.99
CA PRO A 274 5.58 4.56 -19.39
C PRO A 274 5.39 3.28 -18.55
N GLU A 275 6.15 2.21 -18.82
CA GLU A 275 6.09 0.96 -18.03
C GLU A 275 6.72 1.08 -16.63
N LEU A 276 7.36 2.22 -16.34
CA LEU A 276 7.96 2.55 -15.05
C LEU A 276 7.30 3.76 -14.38
N GLU A 277 6.14 4.22 -14.87
CA GLU A 277 5.42 5.31 -14.22
C GLU A 277 4.99 4.91 -12.79
N PRO A 278 5.36 5.68 -11.74
CA PRO A 278 4.90 5.43 -10.38
C PRO A 278 3.38 5.50 -10.28
N ASN A 279 2.80 4.71 -9.39
CA ASN A 279 1.35 4.68 -9.18
C ASN A 279 0.97 4.79 -7.69
N THR A 280 -0.31 4.91 -7.41
CA THR A 280 -0.84 4.94 -6.03
C THR A 280 -0.41 3.72 -5.20
N ILE A 281 -0.28 2.55 -5.82
CA ILE A 281 0.08 1.30 -5.12
C ILE A 281 1.50 1.38 -4.53
N ILE A 282 2.50 1.83 -5.29
CA ILE A 282 3.87 1.93 -4.78
C ILE A 282 4.00 2.99 -3.68
N TYR A 283 3.31 4.12 -3.82
CA TYR A 283 3.25 5.16 -2.79
C TYR A 283 2.61 4.63 -1.50
N ASN A 284 1.45 3.96 -1.60
CA ASN A 284 0.78 3.36 -0.45
C ASN A 284 1.65 2.26 0.20
N ALA A 285 2.42 1.48 -0.57
CA ALA A 285 3.33 0.50 -0.01
C ALA A 285 4.50 1.14 0.79
N VAL A 286 5.03 2.28 0.33
CA VAL A 286 6.03 3.05 1.10
C VAL A 286 5.40 3.64 2.38
N LEU A 287 4.20 4.21 2.28
CA LEU A 287 3.46 4.73 3.44
C LEU A 287 3.16 3.62 4.46
N GLU A 288 2.83 2.42 3.99
CA GLU A 288 2.62 1.24 4.84
C GLU A 288 3.90 0.85 5.58
N ALA A 289 5.06 0.90 4.92
CA ALA A 289 6.35 0.62 5.56
C ALA A 289 6.59 1.58 6.75
N TYR A 290 6.33 2.89 6.57
CA TYR A 290 6.44 3.87 7.66
C TYR A 290 5.38 3.71 8.76
N ALA A 291 4.15 3.34 8.41
CA ALA A 291 3.07 3.11 9.37
C ALA A 291 3.34 1.89 10.26
N ARG A 292 4.06 0.89 9.73
CA ARG A 292 4.48 -0.30 10.48
C ARG A 292 5.72 -0.04 11.34
N SER A 293 6.69 0.74 10.86
CA SER A 293 7.88 1.09 11.63
C SER A 293 7.61 2.07 12.78
N SER A 294 6.55 2.89 12.68
CA SER A 294 6.15 3.86 13.72
C SER A 294 5.75 3.26 15.09
N GLY A 295 5.60 1.93 15.20
CA GLY A 295 5.25 1.24 16.45
C GLY A 295 6.41 0.54 17.16
N SER A 296 7.60 0.48 16.54
CA SER A 296 8.77 -0.14 17.16
C SER A 296 9.32 0.81 18.21
N ASN A 297 9.34 0.38 19.48
CA ASN A 297 9.86 1.13 20.63
C ASN A 297 11.37 1.39 20.52
N SER A 298 11.80 2.23 19.59
CA SER A 298 13.09 2.90 19.75
C SER A 298 12.91 3.88 20.90
N ASN A 299 13.30 3.45 22.10
CA ASN A 299 13.46 4.31 23.29
C ASN A 299 14.61 5.33 23.12
N ASP A 300 15.12 5.48 21.90
CA ASP A 300 16.25 6.30 21.56
C ASP A 300 15.83 7.76 21.43
N GLY A 301 15.86 8.45 22.57
CA GLY A 301 16.22 9.85 22.65
C GLY A 301 15.12 10.86 22.35
N GLU A 302 14.85 11.71 23.34
CA GLU A 302 14.13 12.99 23.28
C GLU A 302 14.77 14.05 22.33
N GLY A 303 15.54 13.63 21.33
CA GLY A 303 16.24 14.54 20.42
C GLY A 303 15.81 14.31 18.99
N LEU A 304 14.85 15.10 18.50
CA LEU A 304 14.68 15.55 17.11
C LEU A 304 14.99 14.54 15.98
N LYS A 305 14.78 13.24 16.17
CA LYS A 305 14.91 12.24 15.12
C LYS A 305 13.60 12.28 14.34
N GLU A 306 13.68 12.56 13.04
CA GLU A 306 12.52 12.53 12.14
C GLU A 306 11.74 11.22 12.35
N THR A 307 10.59 11.33 12.99
CA THR A 307 9.78 10.14 13.27
C THR A 307 9.29 9.54 11.96
N CYS A 308 9.11 8.22 11.95
CA CYS A 308 8.53 7.53 10.79
C CYS A 308 7.19 8.15 10.36
N ALA A 309 6.40 8.66 11.31
CA ALA A 309 5.16 9.38 11.04
C ALA A 309 5.38 10.70 10.27
N TYR A 310 6.39 11.49 10.65
CA TYR A 310 6.73 12.71 9.90
C TYR A 310 7.22 12.39 8.49
N LYS A 311 8.10 11.39 8.33
CA LYS A 311 8.55 10.93 7.01
C LYS A 311 7.38 10.44 6.14
N ALA A 312 6.42 9.71 6.72
CA ALA A 312 5.20 9.31 6.02
C ALA A 312 4.39 10.53 5.53
N GLU A 313 4.26 11.57 6.37
CA GLU A 313 3.59 12.82 5.96
C GLU A 313 4.32 13.50 4.79
N GLN A 314 5.66 13.48 4.75
CA GLN A 314 6.42 14.04 3.62
C GLN A 314 6.18 13.26 2.32
N ILE A 315 6.11 11.93 2.39
CA ILE A 315 5.77 11.10 1.22
C ILE A 315 4.36 11.39 0.74
N LEU A 316 3.37 11.53 1.64
CA LEU A 316 2.01 11.92 1.26
C LEU A 316 1.99 13.32 0.63
N LYS A 317 2.66 14.33 1.22
CA LYS A 317 2.77 15.68 0.64
C LYS A 317 3.41 15.68 -0.74
N ARG A 318 4.38 14.79 -0.98
CA ARG A 318 5.00 14.60 -2.28
C ARG A 318 3.99 14.00 -3.27
N MET A 319 3.28 12.94 -2.87
CA MET A 319 2.22 12.31 -3.66
C MET A 319 1.13 13.31 -4.07
N ILE A 320 0.69 14.14 -3.12
CA ILE A 320 -0.28 15.23 -3.35
C ILE A 320 0.26 16.22 -4.39
N ARG A 321 1.49 16.70 -4.23
CA ARG A 321 2.11 17.62 -5.18
C ARG A 321 2.24 17.02 -6.59
N LEU A 322 2.58 15.75 -6.70
CA LEU A 322 2.71 15.07 -8.00
C LEU A 322 1.37 14.94 -8.72
N HIS A 323 0.31 14.64 -7.96
CA HIS A 323 -1.05 14.63 -8.47
C HIS A 323 -1.50 16.02 -8.92
N ASP A 324 -1.32 17.04 -8.08
CA ASP A 324 -1.81 18.40 -8.34
C ASP A 324 -1.06 19.07 -9.50
N THR A 325 0.22 18.73 -9.69
CA THR A 325 1.00 19.18 -10.85
C THR A 325 0.71 18.38 -12.13
N GLY A 326 -0.10 17.31 -12.06
CA GLY A 326 -0.39 16.44 -13.20
C GLY A 326 0.84 15.72 -13.75
N ARG A 327 1.92 15.62 -12.95
CA ARG A 327 3.21 15.06 -13.41
C ARG A 327 3.13 13.55 -13.69
N TYR A 328 2.32 12.85 -12.91
CA TYR A 328 2.00 11.44 -13.11
C TYR A 328 0.50 11.27 -13.13
N THR A 329 -0.02 10.58 -14.15
CA THR A 329 -1.44 10.27 -14.29
C THR A 329 -1.89 9.20 -13.31
N SER A 330 -0.97 8.30 -12.96
CA SER A 330 -1.22 7.12 -12.13
C SER A 330 -1.04 7.36 -10.63
N VAL A 331 -0.55 8.54 -10.22
CA VAL A 331 -0.34 8.90 -8.81
C VAL A 331 -1.50 9.75 -8.33
N LYS A 332 -2.44 9.12 -7.62
CA LYS A 332 -3.59 9.80 -7.03
C LYS A 332 -3.75 9.42 -5.55
N PRO A 333 -3.63 10.38 -4.61
CA PRO A 333 -3.91 10.13 -3.20
C PRO A 333 -5.32 9.58 -3.01
N ASP A 334 -5.45 8.52 -2.23
CA ASP A 334 -6.73 7.91 -1.88
C ASP A 334 -6.92 7.85 -0.35
N ALA A 335 -8.06 7.35 0.10
CA ALA A 335 -8.34 7.17 1.52
C ALA A 335 -7.27 6.33 2.23
N ILE A 336 -6.70 5.34 1.54
CA ILE A 336 -5.63 4.50 2.08
C ILE A 336 -4.37 5.34 2.32
N SER A 337 -3.99 6.21 1.39
CA SER A 337 -2.82 7.10 1.53
C SER A 337 -2.91 7.94 2.81
N TYR A 338 -4.05 8.57 3.08
CA TYR A 338 -4.28 9.36 4.30
C TYR A 338 -4.33 8.47 5.55
N GLN A 339 -5.03 7.34 5.49
CA GLN A 339 -5.15 6.39 6.61
C GLN A 339 -3.80 5.87 7.08
N LEU A 340 -2.88 5.58 6.17
CA LEU A 340 -1.55 5.08 6.53
C LEU A 340 -0.74 6.12 7.30
N VAL A 341 -0.83 7.41 6.91
CA VAL A 341 -0.15 8.49 7.65
C VAL A 341 -0.81 8.75 9.00
N ILE A 342 -2.14 8.78 9.08
CA ILE A 342 -2.86 8.92 10.36
C ILE A 342 -2.53 7.74 11.29
N HIS A 343 -2.46 6.53 10.75
CA HIS A 343 -2.06 5.33 11.50
C HIS A 343 -0.60 5.40 11.97
N ALA A 344 0.31 5.95 11.16
CA ALA A 344 1.69 6.18 11.58
C ALA A 344 1.72 7.15 12.79
N TYR A 345 0.99 8.26 12.72
CA TYR A 345 0.89 9.22 13.83
C TYR A 345 0.21 8.63 15.08
N SER A 346 -0.81 7.79 14.93
CA SER A 346 -1.53 7.18 16.07
C SER A 346 -0.73 6.13 16.84
N LYS A 347 0.36 5.63 16.23
CA LYS A 347 1.37 4.79 16.88
C LYS A 347 2.53 5.61 17.44
N SER A 348 2.78 6.79 16.89
CA SER A 348 3.84 7.68 17.34
C SER A 348 3.52 8.26 18.72
N ARG A 349 4.57 8.58 19.49
CA ARG A 349 4.48 9.34 20.75
C ARG A 349 4.93 10.80 20.58
N LEU A 350 4.91 11.29 19.34
CA LEU A 350 5.37 12.63 19.00
C LEU A 350 4.42 13.69 19.57
N GLY A 351 4.96 14.77 20.14
CA GLY A 351 4.18 15.94 20.51
C GLY A 351 3.51 16.56 19.27
N GLY A 352 2.23 16.92 19.34
CA GLY A 352 1.49 17.42 18.18
C GLY A 352 0.93 16.33 17.25
N ALA A 353 1.19 15.04 17.49
CA ALA A 353 0.67 13.94 16.67
C ALA A 353 -0.87 13.93 16.52
N PRO A 354 -1.68 14.12 17.57
CA PRO A 354 -3.13 14.11 17.40
C PRO A 354 -3.65 15.30 16.58
N GLN A 355 -3.08 16.49 16.77
CA GLN A 355 -3.41 17.68 15.97
C GLN A 355 -3.03 17.49 14.49
N ARG A 356 -1.93 16.79 14.21
CA ARG A 356 -1.57 16.38 12.84
C ARG A 356 -2.58 15.40 12.25
N CYS A 357 -3.10 14.45 13.04
CA CYS A 357 -4.15 13.54 12.58
C CYS A 357 -5.43 14.28 12.21
N GLU A 358 -5.86 15.24 13.03
CA GLU A 358 -7.03 16.08 12.73
C GLU A 358 -6.82 16.93 11.48
N HIS A 359 -5.64 17.54 11.33
CA HIS A 359 -5.30 18.30 10.13
C HIS A 359 -5.36 17.44 8.87
N LEU A 360 -4.87 16.20 8.93
CA LEU A 360 -4.91 15.27 7.80
C LEU A 360 -6.34 14.81 7.47
N LEU A 361 -7.19 14.56 8.49
CA LEU A 361 -8.61 14.26 8.29
C LEU A 361 -9.33 15.44 7.61
N LYS A 362 -9.12 16.64 8.12
CA LYS A 362 -9.70 17.86 7.54
C LYS A 362 -9.22 18.08 6.10
N GLN A 363 -7.92 17.93 5.84
CA GLN A 363 -7.37 18.03 4.49
C GLN A 363 -7.97 16.99 3.53
N MET A 364 -8.18 15.76 4.00
CA MET A 364 -8.82 14.70 3.23
C MET A 364 -10.26 15.07 2.85
N GLU A 365 -11.02 15.64 3.80
CA GLU A 365 -12.39 16.11 3.58
C GLU A 365 -12.47 17.33 2.67
N ASP A 366 -11.60 18.32 2.88
CA ASP A 366 -11.52 19.53 2.05
C ASP A 366 -11.25 19.16 0.58
N ARG A 367 -10.35 18.20 0.34
CA ARG A 367 -10.03 17.73 -1.01
C ARG A 367 -11.14 16.86 -1.60
N ARG A 368 -11.78 16.01 -0.80
CA ARG A 368 -12.99 15.30 -1.23
C ARG A 368 -14.05 16.29 -1.72
N ASN A 369 -14.32 17.34 -0.96
CA ASN A 369 -15.34 18.33 -1.31
C ASN A 369 -14.93 19.18 -2.52
N ALA A 370 -13.65 19.57 -2.61
CA ALA A 370 -13.14 20.38 -3.72
C ALA A 370 -13.17 19.63 -5.08
N PHE A 371 -12.85 18.33 -5.08
CA PHE A 371 -12.75 17.52 -6.30
C PHE A 371 -13.93 16.56 -6.51
N ASN A 372 -14.90 16.56 -5.59
CA ASN A 372 -16.00 15.58 -5.52
C ASN A 372 -15.51 14.11 -5.64
N ASP A 373 -14.41 13.80 -4.97
CA ASP A 373 -13.72 12.51 -5.13
C ASP A 373 -14.17 11.49 -4.08
N VAL A 374 -14.94 10.50 -4.53
CA VAL A 374 -15.42 9.39 -3.70
C VAL A 374 -14.29 8.53 -3.10
N ASN A 375 -13.09 8.58 -3.66
CA ASN A 375 -11.94 7.82 -3.14
C ASN A 375 -11.31 8.46 -1.90
N LEU A 376 -11.74 9.67 -1.53
CA LEU A 376 -11.25 10.42 -0.36
C LEU A 376 -12.27 10.45 0.79
N ILE A 377 -13.23 9.52 0.84
CA ILE A 377 -14.18 9.41 1.94
C ILE A 377 -13.46 8.89 3.20
N PRO A 378 -13.40 9.66 4.31
CA PRO A 378 -12.86 9.16 5.56
C PRO A 378 -13.75 8.05 6.10
N ASN A 379 -13.15 6.97 6.58
CA ASN A 379 -13.88 5.83 7.10
C ASN A 379 -13.68 5.68 8.62
N ALA A 380 -14.36 4.68 9.20
CA ALA A 380 -14.26 4.37 10.62
C ALA A 380 -12.82 4.12 11.09
N PHE A 381 -11.95 3.59 10.22
CA PHE A 381 -10.54 3.41 10.55
C PHE A 381 -9.81 4.75 10.68
N SER A 382 -10.00 5.69 9.76
CA SER A 382 -9.38 7.03 9.81
C SER A 382 -9.73 7.76 11.12
N TYR A 383 -11.01 7.79 11.49
CA TYR A 383 -11.47 8.43 12.72
C TYR A 383 -10.97 7.69 13.96
N SER A 384 -11.09 6.36 14.01
CA SER A 384 -10.61 5.56 15.15
C SER A 384 -9.11 5.73 15.39
N ALA A 385 -8.32 5.80 14.32
CA ALA A 385 -6.88 6.03 14.42
C ALA A 385 -6.57 7.43 14.99
N CYS A 386 -7.31 8.47 14.57
CA CYS A 386 -7.17 9.82 15.12
C CYS A 386 -7.57 9.88 16.62
N ILE A 387 -8.69 9.25 16.99
CA ILE A 387 -9.13 9.14 18.39
C ILE A 387 -8.06 8.42 19.23
N ASN A 388 -7.51 7.31 18.72
CA ASN A 388 -6.43 6.60 19.41
C ASN A 388 -5.13 7.44 19.51
N ALA A 389 -4.86 8.34 18.57
CA ALA A 389 -3.73 9.28 18.67
C ALA A 389 -3.92 10.24 19.85
N TRP A 390 -5.14 10.76 20.05
CA TRP A 390 -5.49 11.56 21.24
C TRP A 390 -5.39 10.75 22.53
N ALA A 391 -5.87 9.51 22.53
CA ALA A 391 -5.82 8.63 23.70
C ALA A 391 -4.39 8.32 24.19
N LYS A 392 -3.41 8.36 23.28
CA LYS A 392 -1.98 8.12 23.57
C LYS A 392 -1.15 9.39 23.70
N SER A 393 -1.76 10.56 23.50
CA SER A 393 -1.04 11.83 23.53
C SER A 393 -0.51 12.14 24.94
N ARG A 394 0.50 13.01 25.01
CA ARG A 394 1.06 13.53 26.27
C ARG A 394 0.36 14.82 26.74
N GLU A 395 -0.70 15.24 26.04
CA GLU A 395 -1.50 16.41 26.39
C GLU A 395 -2.04 16.30 27.81
N VAL A 396 -2.34 17.44 28.42
CA VAL A 396 -2.75 17.53 29.83
C VAL A 396 -4.19 18.03 29.94
N GLY A 397 -4.83 17.78 31.10
CA GLY A 397 -6.23 18.11 31.33
C GLY A 397 -7.19 17.25 30.52
N SER A 398 -8.47 17.64 30.53
CA SER A 398 -9.56 16.94 29.82
C SER A 398 -9.49 17.04 28.29
N LEU A 399 -8.50 17.75 27.73
CA LEU A 399 -8.34 17.96 26.29
C LEU A 399 -8.31 16.64 25.52
N LYS A 400 -7.70 15.58 26.07
CA LYS A 400 -7.70 14.25 25.44
C LYS A 400 -9.11 13.70 25.27
N ALA A 401 -9.89 13.69 26.36
CA ALA A 401 -11.23 13.15 26.38
C ALA A 401 -12.16 13.98 25.49
N ARG A 402 -12.07 15.32 25.59
CA ARG A 402 -12.88 16.26 24.81
C ARG A 402 -12.62 16.13 23.32
N SER A 403 -11.37 16.17 22.87
CA SER A 403 -11.04 16.06 21.45
C SER A 403 -11.36 14.68 20.89
N ALA A 404 -11.06 13.61 21.63
CA ALA A 404 -11.43 12.24 21.26
C ALA A 404 -12.94 12.09 21.07
N PHE A 405 -13.74 12.66 21.99
CA PHE A 405 -15.20 12.63 21.90
C PHE A 405 -15.72 13.51 20.75
N ALA A 406 -15.13 14.69 20.53
CA ALA A 406 -15.51 15.58 19.43
C ALA A 406 -15.31 14.93 18.05
N ILE A 407 -14.22 14.18 17.86
CA ILE A 407 -13.99 13.41 16.62
C ILE A 407 -15.03 12.29 16.49
N TYR A 408 -15.36 11.60 17.58
CA TYR A 408 -16.40 10.57 17.59
C TYR A 408 -17.78 11.15 17.24
N THR A 409 -18.19 12.27 17.85
CA THR A 409 -19.49 12.89 17.57
C THR A 409 -19.57 13.37 16.13
N TYR A 410 -18.47 13.93 15.60
CA TYR A 410 -18.39 14.30 14.20
C TYR A 410 -18.55 13.08 13.28
N MET A 411 -17.86 11.97 13.57
CA MET A 411 -18.01 10.71 12.85
C MET A 411 -19.45 10.17 12.90
N GLU A 412 -20.11 10.25 14.06
CA GLU A 412 -21.51 9.83 14.22
C GLU A 412 -22.49 10.70 13.43
N THR A 413 -22.30 12.02 13.43
CA THR A 413 -23.06 12.96 12.59
C THR A 413 -22.91 12.60 11.11
N ARG A 414 -21.71 12.28 10.62
CA ARG A 414 -21.54 11.85 9.22
C ARG A 414 -22.26 10.56 8.89
N TYR A 415 -22.26 9.60 9.81
CA TYR A 415 -22.99 8.34 9.60
C TYR A 415 -24.51 8.53 9.61
N ARG A 416 -25.05 9.28 10.58
CA ARG A 416 -26.49 9.41 10.78
C ARG A 416 -27.14 10.48 9.91
N GLU A 417 -26.52 11.65 9.81
CA GLU A 417 -27.10 12.81 9.12
C GLU A 417 -26.72 12.80 7.62
N LEU A 418 -25.46 12.51 7.30
CA LEU A 418 -24.99 12.47 5.91
C LEU A 418 -25.14 11.08 5.25
N SER A 419 -25.65 10.08 5.99
CA SER A 419 -25.83 8.69 5.53
C SER A 419 -24.55 8.05 4.96
N GLU A 420 -23.37 8.44 5.45
CA GLU A 420 -22.09 7.91 4.99
C GLU A 420 -21.75 6.59 5.69
N VAL A 421 -22.03 5.47 5.01
CA VAL A 421 -21.88 4.11 5.58
C VAL A 421 -20.44 3.80 6.00
N ASP A 422 -19.44 4.33 5.28
CA ASP A 422 -18.02 4.10 5.60
C ASP A 422 -17.59 4.73 6.93
N ALA A 423 -18.29 5.78 7.37
CA ALA A 423 -18.06 6.47 8.65
C ALA A 423 -18.83 5.82 9.81
N LYS A 424 -19.42 4.63 9.65
CA LYS A 424 -20.17 3.95 10.71
C LYS A 424 -19.31 3.71 11.97
N PRO A 425 -19.72 4.23 13.15
CA PRO A 425 -19.02 3.96 14.39
C PRO A 425 -18.95 2.48 14.73
N ASN A 426 -17.89 2.09 15.43
CA ASN A 426 -17.66 0.73 15.89
C ASN A 426 -17.17 0.73 17.35
N VAL A 427 -17.14 -0.46 17.94
CA VAL A 427 -16.70 -0.67 19.33
C VAL A 427 -15.25 -0.18 19.54
N VAL A 428 -14.39 -0.21 18.52
CA VAL A 428 -13.00 0.23 18.60
C VAL A 428 -12.91 1.75 18.77
N ALA A 429 -13.69 2.53 18.02
CA ALA A 429 -13.76 3.99 18.15
C ALA A 429 -14.19 4.39 19.57
N LEU A 430 -15.31 3.83 20.06
CA LEU A 430 -15.85 4.09 21.39
C LEU A 430 -14.88 3.66 22.51
N THR A 431 -14.25 2.49 22.38
CA THR A 431 -13.23 2.02 23.33
C THR A 431 -12.00 2.93 23.34
N SER A 432 -11.64 3.52 22.18
CA SER A 432 -10.54 4.48 22.09
C SER A 432 -10.88 5.80 22.80
N VAL A 433 -12.15 6.27 22.73
CA VAL A 433 -12.61 7.43 23.53
C VAL A 433 -12.53 7.12 25.03
N LEU A 434 -13.01 5.95 25.47
CA LEU A 434 -12.87 5.53 26.88
C LEU A 434 -11.39 5.47 27.32
N THR A 435 -10.51 5.03 26.42
CA THR A 435 -9.06 5.01 26.68
C THR A 435 -8.52 6.43 26.84
N ALA A 436 -9.00 7.39 26.05
CA ALA A 436 -8.65 8.80 26.22
C ALA A 436 -9.11 9.34 27.58
N CYS A 437 -10.35 9.03 28.00
CA CYS A 437 -10.86 9.38 29.33
C CYS A 437 -9.98 8.78 30.44
N ALA A 438 -9.63 7.49 30.35
CA ALA A 438 -8.83 6.78 31.36
C ALA A 438 -7.36 7.24 31.44
N HIS A 439 -6.82 7.87 30.39
CA HIS A 439 -5.45 8.42 30.34
C HIS A 439 -5.42 9.95 30.45
N THR A 440 -6.53 10.57 30.80
CA THR A 440 -6.60 12.01 31.13
C THR A 440 -5.65 12.29 32.30
N ARG A 441 -4.72 13.22 32.11
CA ARG A 441 -3.90 13.73 33.21
C ARG A 441 -4.67 14.84 33.89
N VAL A 442 -5.27 14.51 35.02
CA VAL A 442 -6.08 15.42 35.84
C VAL A 442 -5.21 16.58 36.33
N ILE A 443 -5.63 17.81 36.02
CA ILE A 443 -5.05 19.04 36.60
C ILE A 443 -6.02 19.65 37.61
N SER A 444 -7.32 19.61 37.30
CA SER A 444 -8.40 20.19 38.09
C SER A 444 -9.52 19.20 38.36
N SER A 445 -10.35 19.47 39.36
CA SER A 445 -11.58 18.69 39.63
C SER A 445 -12.56 18.74 38.45
N GLU A 446 -12.53 19.80 37.65
CA GLU A 446 -13.36 19.94 36.46
C GLU A 446 -12.94 18.96 35.36
N ASP A 447 -11.63 18.69 35.21
CA ASP A 447 -11.13 17.72 34.24
C ASP A 447 -11.64 16.30 34.54
N VAL A 448 -11.72 15.94 35.83
CA VAL A 448 -12.28 14.66 36.29
C VAL A 448 -13.74 14.57 35.93
N LYS A 449 -14.51 15.61 36.27
CA LYS A 449 -15.95 15.66 36.01
C LYS A 449 -16.24 15.54 34.52
N GLU A 450 -15.56 16.31 33.68
CA GLU A 450 -15.75 16.26 32.23
C GLU A 450 -15.38 14.89 31.64
N ALA A 451 -14.23 14.33 32.04
CA ALA A 451 -13.81 13.01 31.56
C ALA A 451 -14.80 11.90 31.98
N LEU A 452 -15.37 11.98 33.19
CA LEU A 452 -16.39 11.06 33.66
C LEU A 452 -17.71 11.20 32.92
N GLU A 453 -18.19 12.42 32.72
CA GLU A 453 -19.40 12.70 31.94
C GLU A 453 -19.31 12.14 30.51
N ILE A 454 -18.17 12.37 29.85
CA ILE A 454 -17.90 11.80 28.52
C ILE A 454 -17.89 10.27 28.60
N SER A 455 -17.21 9.68 29.58
CA SER A 455 -17.13 8.22 29.71
C SER A 455 -18.49 7.56 29.93
N ASN A 456 -19.38 8.19 30.71
CA ASN A 456 -20.75 7.71 30.95
C ASN A 456 -21.59 7.77 29.66
N LYS A 457 -21.53 8.88 28.92
CA LYS A 457 -22.20 9.00 27.61
C LYS A 457 -21.75 7.90 26.64
N VAL A 458 -20.44 7.69 26.54
CA VAL A 458 -19.86 6.64 25.68
C VAL A 458 -20.29 5.23 26.13
N TRP A 459 -20.37 5.00 27.45
CA TRP A 459 -20.83 3.75 28.01
C TRP A 459 -22.30 3.45 27.69
N GLU A 460 -23.17 4.44 27.76
CA GLU A 460 -24.59 4.30 27.39
C GLU A 460 -24.75 3.92 25.92
N ILE A 461 -23.99 4.58 25.04
CA ILE A 461 -23.96 4.25 23.61
C ILE A 461 -23.50 2.80 23.40
N LEU A 462 -22.44 2.37 24.09
CA LEU A 462 -21.96 0.99 24.04
C LEU A 462 -22.98 -0.03 24.56
N ARG A 463 -23.68 0.29 25.65
CA ARG A 463 -24.72 -0.56 26.25
C ARG A 463 -25.95 -0.70 25.35
N SER A 464 -26.29 0.33 24.59
CA SER A 464 -27.39 0.29 23.62
C SER A 464 -27.16 -0.74 22.50
N GLY A 465 -25.90 -1.13 22.25
CA GLY A 465 -25.54 -2.13 21.25
C GLY A 465 -25.67 -1.66 19.79
N ILE A 466 -26.00 -0.38 19.54
CA ILE A 466 -26.23 0.18 18.19
C ILE A 466 -25.02 -0.04 17.26
N TYR A 467 -23.80 0.07 17.80
CA TYR A 467 -22.53 -0.02 17.05
C TYR A 467 -21.72 -1.28 17.36
N GLY A 468 -22.35 -2.28 17.99
CA GLY A 468 -21.73 -3.53 18.43
C GLY A 468 -21.72 -3.69 19.95
N LYS A 469 -21.46 -4.92 20.40
CA LYS A 469 -21.47 -5.26 21.83
C LYS A 469 -20.12 -4.93 22.49
N PRO A 470 -20.12 -4.42 23.72
CA PRO A 470 -18.89 -4.28 24.50
C PRO A 470 -18.16 -5.62 24.63
N ASN A 471 -16.84 -5.60 24.51
CA ASN A 471 -16.01 -6.78 24.72
C ASN A 471 -15.19 -6.64 26.03
N HIS A 472 -14.42 -7.66 26.37
CA HIS A 472 -13.58 -7.66 27.58
C HIS A 472 -12.66 -6.43 27.67
N VAL A 473 -12.11 -5.95 26.54
CA VAL A 473 -11.28 -4.73 26.51
C VAL A 473 -12.11 -3.51 26.88
N THR A 474 -13.31 -3.37 26.32
CA THR A 474 -14.22 -2.26 26.62
C THR A 474 -14.60 -2.19 28.10
N TYR A 475 -14.94 -3.35 28.71
CA TYR A 475 -15.25 -3.42 30.16
C TYR A 475 -14.03 -3.05 31.01
N CYS A 476 -12.85 -3.63 30.72
CA CYS A 476 -11.63 -3.31 31.45
C CYS A 476 -11.26 -1.83 31.33
N THR A 477 -11.40 -1.22 30.15
CA THR A 477 -11.10 0.19 29.94
C THR A 477 -12.07 1.08 30.70
N PHE A 478 -13.38 0.76 30.74
CA PHE A 478 -14.35 1.53 31.50
C PHE A 478 -14.07 1.49 33.00
N LEU A 479 -13.75 0.32 33.56
CA LEU A 479 -13.31 0.21 34.96
C LEU A 479 -12.02 1.02 35.22
N ALA A 480 -11.09 1.00 34.27
CA ALA A 480 -9.85 1.77 34.35
C ALA A 480 -10.12 3.29 34.42
N VAL A 481 -11.18 3.80 33.78
CA VAL A 481 -11.60 5.21 33.91
C VAL A 481 -11.86 5.55 35.38
N GLY A 482 -12.68 4.75 36.07
CA GLY A 482 -13.01 4.96 37.48
C GLY A 482 -11.76 4.94 38.37
N THR A 483 -10.93 3.90 38.24
CA THR A 483 -9.72 3.73 39.08
C THR A 483 -8.63 4.77 38.85
N ARG A 484 -8.58 5.40 37.67
CA ARG A 484 -7.50 6.36 37.33
C ARG A 484 -7.90 7.81 37.53
N LEU A 485 -9.19 8.11 37.39
CA LEU A 485 -9.72 9.44 37.66
C LEU A 485 -9.97 9.67 39.16
N TYR A 486 -10.22 8.59 39.91
CA TYR A 486 -10.25 8.56 41.39
C TYR A 486 -9.19 7.56 41.90
N PRO A 487 -7.90 7.95 41.94
CA PRO A 487 -6.82 7.09 42.42
C PRO A 487 -6.90 6.80 43.93
#